data_AF-K1TML5-F1
#
_entry.id   AF-K1TML5-F1
#
_cell.length_a   1.000
_cell.length_b   1.000
_cell.length_c   1.000
_cell.angle_alpha   90.00
_cell.angle_beta   90.00
_cell.angle_gamma   90.00
#
_symmetry.space_group_name_H-M   'P 1'
#
loop_
_entity.id
_entity.type
_entity.pdbx_description
1 polymer ?
#
loop_
_entity_poly.entity_id
_entity_poly.type
_entity_poly.pdbx_seq_one_letter_code
_entity_poly.pdbx_strand_id
1 'polypeptide(L)'
;MANNTIAVLRQMLASLDDAKKYQSLRDVMSTMNAPDLAAVFEDLPEEKMPVLFRLCPKDLAADVFAELSSETQEALIRGLTDREL
;
A
#
# COMPACT_ATOMS: atom_id res chain seq x y z
N MET A 1 -7.94 18.66 -5.49
CA MET A 1 -7.47 17.78 -6.59
C MET A 1 -6.87 16.44 -6.10
N ALA A 2 -6.63 16.21 -4.80
CA ALA A 2 -6.09 14.95 -4.28
C ALA A 2 -7.07 13.74 -4.28
N ASN A 3 -8.40 13.98 -4.23
CA ASN A 3 -9.41 12.91 -4.14
C ASN A 3 -9.43 11.93 -5.33
N ASN A 4 -8.97 12.35 -6.51
CA ASN A 4 -9.08 11.51 -7.70
C ASN A 4 -7.99 10.43 -7.74
N THR A 5 -6.79 10.73 -7.23
CA THR A 5 -5.66 9.79 -7.23
C THR A 5 -5.91 8.59 -6.31
N ILE A 6 -6.45 8.85 -5.12
CA ILE A 6 -6.79 7.81 -4.15
C ILE A 6 -7.89 6.88 -4.69
N ALA A 7 -8.91 7.45 -5.35
CA ALA A 7 -9.97 6.66 -5.97
C ALA A 7 -9.46 5.76 -7.11
N VAL A 8 -8.54 6.25 -7.94
CA VAL A 8 -7.90 5.46 -9.00
C VAL A 8 -7.07 4.33 -8.41
N LEU A 9 -6.30 4.60 -7.35
CA LEU A 9 -5.52 3.57 -6.64
C LEU A 9 -6.43 2.46 -6.12
N ARG A 10 -7.54 2.80 -5.44
CA ARG A 10 -8.53 1.83 -4.96
C ARG A 10 -9.08 0.93 -6.06
N GLN A 11 -9.43 1.51 -7.21
CA GLN A 11 -9.97 0.74 -8.33
C GLN A 11 -8.92 -0.19 -8.97
N MET A 12 -7.66 0.25 -9.04
CA MET A 12 -6.54 -0.59 -9.48
C MET A 12 -6.30 -1.75 -8.52
N LEU A 13 -6.40 -1.50 -7.21
CA LEU A 13 -6.23 -2.50 -6.15
C LEU A 13 -7.33 -3.57 -6.12
N ALA A 14 -8.58 -3.16 -6.36
CA ALA A 14 -9.71 -4.07 -6.48
C ALA A 14 -9.58 -5.01 -7.68
N SER A 15 -8.77 -4.64 -8.68
CA SER A 15 -8.62 -5.38 -9.94
C SER A 15 -7.24 -6.02 -10.11
N LEU A 16 -6.51 -6.27 -9.01
CA LEU A 16 -5.10 -6.73 -8.93
C LEU A 16 -4.83 -8.16 -9.45
N ASP A 17 -5.69 -8.76 -10.27
CA ASP A 17 -5.50 -10.12 -10.80
C ASP A 17 -4.49 -10.22 -11.97
N ASP A 18 -3.96 -9.08 -12.44
CA ASP A 18 -3.07 -9.00 -13.60
C ASP A 18 -1.63 -8.63 -13.20
N ALA A 19 -0.65 -9.44 -13.61
CA ALA A 19 0.79 -9.17 -13.44
C ALA A 19 1.21 -7.77 -13.92
N LYS A 20 0.56 -7.26 -14.99
CA LYS A 20 0.80 -5.91 -15.54
C LYS A 20 0.41 -4.78 -14.59
N LYS A 21 -0.58 -4.98 -13.70
CA LYS A 21 -1.07 -3.93 -12.80
C LYS A 21 -0.13 -3.72 -11.61
N TYR A 22 0.57 -4.75 -11.16
CA TYR A 22 1.57 -4.64 -10.10
C TYR A 22 2.71 -3.69 -10.47
N GLN A 23 3.18 -3.74 -11.72
CA GLN A 23 4.22 -2.85 -12.21
C GLN A 23 3.76 -1.38 -12.20
N SER A 24 2.57 -1.10 -12.76
CA SER A 24 2.01 0.26 -12.76
C SER A 24 1.77 0.78 -11.34
N LEU A 25 1.31 -0.08 -10.43
CA LEU A 25 1.10 0.30 -9.03
C LEU A 25 2.43 0.69 -8.37
N ARG A 26 3.47 -0.11 -8.56
CA ARG A 26 4.83 0.18 -8.05
C ARG A 26 5.38 1.49 -8.60
N ASP A 27 5.17 1.76 -9.89
CA ASP A 27 5.55 3.03 -10.52
C ASP A 27 4.85 4.22 -9.84
N VAL A 28 3.52 4.14 -9.68
CA VAL A 28 2.75 5.21 -9.00
C VAL A 28 3.21 5.41 -7.56
N MET A 29 3.39 4.33 -6.80
CA MET A 29 3.87 4.40 -5.42
C MET A 29 5.27 5.03 -5.33
N SER A 30 6.14 4.75 -6.30
CA SER A 30 7.49 5.33 -6.35
C SER A 30 7.49 6.83 -6.70
N THR A 31 6.38 7.35 -7.23
CA THR A 31 6.19 8.79 -7.45
C THR A 31 5.56 9.52 -6.26
N MET A 32 5.07 8.79 -5.25
CA MET A 32 4.42 9.33 -4.05
C MET A 32 5.42 9.41 -2.89
N ASN A 33 5.23 10.39 -1.99
CA ASN A 33 6.02 10.49 -0.76
C ASN A 33 5.44 9.56 0.32
N ALA A 34 6.25 9.23 1.32
CA ALA A 34 5.84 8.34 2.42
C ALA A 34 4.53 8.75 3.12
N PRO A 35 4.27 10.04 3.44
CA PRO A 35 3.04 10.44 4.12
C PRO A 35 1.79 10.27 3.24
N ASP A 36 1.89 10.61 1.95
CA ASP A 36 0.78 10.45 0.99
C ASP A 36 0.44 8.97 0.81
N LEU A 37 1.45 8.12 0.76
CA LEU A 37 1.28 6.68 0.63
C LEU A 37 0.74 6.08 1.94
N ALA A 38 1.16 6.55 3.12
CA ALA A 38 0.61 6.15 4.41
C ALA A 38 -0.91 6.43 4.48
N ALA A 39 -1.36 7.60 4.02
CA ALA A 39 -2.79 7.90 3.94
C ALA A 39 -3.57 6.93 3.02
N VAL A 40 -2.94 6.45 1.93
CA VAL A 40 -3.54 5.41 1.07
C VAL A 40 -3.64 4.09 1.82
N PHE A 41 -2.62 3.72 2.59
CA PHE A 41 -2.62 2.51 3.41
C PHE A 41 -3.70 2.53 4.49
N GLU A 42 -3.95 3.66 5.16
CA GLU A 42 -5.02 3.78 6.16
C GLU A 42 -6.43 3.66 5.55
N ASP A 43 -6.59 4.07 4.30
CA ASP A 43 -7.85 4.00 3.56
C ASP A 43 -8.04 2.65 2.84
N LEU A 44 -7.08 1.73 3.01
CA LEU A 44 -7.02 0.43 2.36
C LEU A 44 -7.62 -0.68 3.23
N PRO A 45 -8.24 -1.71 2.65
CA PRO A 45 -8.62 -2.89 3.42
C PRO A 45 -7.37 -3.69 3.84
N GLU A 46 -7.38 -4.20 5.06
CA GLU A 46 -6.29 -4.94 5.72
C GLU A 46 -5.75 -6.11 4.87
N GLU A 47 -6.62 -6.79 4.12
CA GLU A 47 -6.28 -7.88 3.19
C GLU A 47 -5.35 -7.46 2.03
N LYS A 48 -5.39 -6.19 1.62
CA LYS A 48 -4.62 -5.67 0.48
C LYS A 48 -3.38 -4.89 0.92
N MET A 49 -3.33 -4.42 2.18
CA MET A 49 -2.15 -3.73 2.75
C MET A 49 -0.84 -4.53 2.58
N PRO A 50 -0.73 -5.81 2.99
CA PRO A 50 0.52 -6.56 2.87
C PRO A 50 0.90 -6.87 1.41
N VAL A 51 -0.03 -6.78 0.45
CA VAL A 51 0.29 -6.90 -0.97
C VAL A 51 1.01 -5.65 -1.45
N LEU A 52 0.44 -4.48 -1.19
CA LEU A 52 1.04 -3.18 -1.52
C LEU A 52 2.40 -2.98 -0.85
N PHE A 53 2.49 -3.32 0.43
CA PHE A 53 3.73 -3.13 1.19
C PHE A 53 4.90 -3.97 0.63
N ARG A 54 4.61 -5.18 0.12
CA ARG A 54 5.61 -6.02 -0.56
C ARG A 54 6.06 -5.45 -1.92
N LEU A 55 5.27 -4.56 -2.52
CA LEU A 55 5.63 -3.90 -3.78
C LEU A 55 6.48 -2.64 -3.55
N CYS A 56 6.48 -2.07 -2.33
CA CYS A 56 7.34 -0.96 -1.97
C CYS A 56 8.83 -1.36 -2.04
N PRO A 57 9.72 -0.48 -2.52
CA PRO A 57 11.15 -0.54 -2.21
C PRO A 57 11.37 -0.55 -0.68
N LYS A 58 12.44 -1.20 -0.21
CA LYS A 58 12.70 -1.33 1.24
C LYS A 58 12.83 0.02 1.95
N ASP A 59 13.48 1.00 1.31
CA ASP A 59 13.65 2.34 1.87
C ASP A 59 12.30 3.04 2.04
N LEU A 60 11.49 3.08 0.97
CA LEU A 60 10.14 3.65 1.02
C LEU A 60 9.21 2.91 1.99
N ALA A 61 9.33 1.58 2.07
CA ALA A 61 8.52 0.79 2.99
C ALA A 61 8.81 1.17 4.45
N ALA A 62 10.07 1.41 4.82
CA ALA A 62 10.45 1.84 6.15
C ALA A 62 9.89 3.24 6.47
N ASP A 63 10.01 4.18 5.53
CA ASP A 63 9.50 5.54 5.69
C ASP A 63 7.97 5.54 5.82
N VAL A 64 7.26 4.85 4.92
CA VAL A 64 5.80 4.73 4.98
C VAL A 64 5.37 4.08 6.28
N PHE A 65 6.04 3.00 6.70
CA PHE A 65 5.70 2.31 7.94
C PHE A 65 5.82 3.25 9.15
N ALA A 66 6.85 4.10 9.20
CA ALA A 66 7.01 5.08 10.27
C ALA A 66 5.91 6.16 10.29
N GLU A 67 5.33 6.48 9.13
CA GLU A 67 4.23 7.44 8.99
C GLU A 67 2.84 6.84 9.33
N LEU A 68 2.70 5.51 9.32
CA LEU A 68 1.44 4.83 9.65
C LEU A 68 1.09 4.94 11.14
N SER A 69 -0.20 5.00 11.46
CA SER A 69 -0.68 4.84 12.82
C SER A 69 -0.31 3.48 13.44
N SER A 70 -0.18 3.42 14.76
CA SER A 70 0.13 2.16 15.48
C SER A 70 -0.85 1.03 15.18
N GLU A 71 -2.13 1.36 14.99
CA GLU A 71 -3.18 0.38 14.68
C GLU A 71 -2.97 -0.20 13.27
N THR A 72 -2.67 0.65 12.29
CA THR A 72 -2.38 0.21 10.91
C THR A 72 -1.05 -0.55 10.83
N GLN A 73 -0.03 -0.15 11.59
CA GLN A 73 1.22 -0.90 11.70
C GLN A 73 0.98 -2.32 12.22
N GLU A 74 0.18 -2.49 13.28
CA GLU A 74 -0.19 -3.81 13.80
C GLU A 74 -0.99 -4.63 12.78
N ALA A 75 -1.99 -4.02 12.13
CA ALA A 75 -2.78 -4.67 11.10
C ALA A 75 -1.90 -5.16 9.93
N LEU A 76 -0.92 -4.34 9.52
CA LEU A 76 0.04 -4.70 8.48
C LEU A 76 0.94 -5.87 8.91
N ILE A 77 1.49 -5.85 10.12
CA ILE A 77 2.32 -6.94 10.66
C ILE A 77 1.51 -8.24 10.74
N ARG A 78 0.26 -8.17 11.21
CA ARG A 78 -0.65 -9.31 11.26
C ARG A 78 -0.91 -9.86 9.85
N GLY A 79 -1.23 -9.00 8.89
CA GLY A 79 -1.49 -9.39 7.51
C GLY A 79 -0.26 -9.93 6.77
N LEU A 80 0.96 -9.52 7.15
CA LEU A 80 2.21 -10.10 6.64
C LEU A 80 2.43 -11.51 7.20
N THR A 81 2.16 -11.71 8.50
CA THR A 81 2.37 -12.99 9.19
C THR A 81 1.34 -14.05 8.80
N ASP A 82 0.08 -13.66 8.57
CA ASP A 82 -1.02 -14.56 8.21
C ASP A 82 -0.81 -15.28 6.86
N ARG A 83 0.01 -14.71 5.97
CA ARG A 83 0.31 -15.27 4.65
C ARG A 83 1.61 -16.08 4.56
N GLU A 84 2.34 -16.24 5.66
CA GLU A 84 3.56 -17.08 5.72
C GLU A 84 3.30 -18.53 6.16
N LEU A 85 2.04 -18.98 6.23
CA LEU A 85 1.65 -20.36 6.57
C LEU A 85 0.99 -21.12 5.42
#